data_AF-A0A3D3UY75-F1
#
_entry.id   AF-A0A3D3UY75-F1
#
_cell.length_a   1.000
_cell.length_b   1.000
_cell.length_c   1.000
_cell.angle_alpha   90.00
_cell.angle_beta   90.00
_cell.angle_gamma   90.00
#
_symmetry.space_group_name_H-M   'P 1'
#
loop_
_entity.id
_entity.type
_entity.pdbx_description
1 polymer ?
#
loop_
_entity_poly.entity_id
_entity_poly.type
_entity_poly.pdbx_seq_one_letter_code
_entity_poly.pdbx_strand_id
1 'polypeptide(L)'
;AAKIISGDESKDLAVLKIPVDKKLPFVRLGRSNDLMIGETVIAIGNPYGYANTVTSGVVSAVGRDIQVAEGFWLRGLIQTDAPINPGNSGGPLLNINGELIGINTAVRAEAENIGFAIPVDTLIDNLSHMLMPEKLRRVRLGLVMGGMKKIGEFSGLLVDSVSKTSPADREGISAGDMILEIDGRKLTSVIDFYVKMMDKEIGEPI
;
A
#
# COMPACT_ATOMS: atom_id res chain seq x y z
N ALA A 1 19.73 -3.35 -8.74
CA ALA A 1 18.99 -4.00 -7.64
C ALA A 1 17.93 -3.03 -7.11
N ALA A 2 16.84 -3.54 -6.54
CA ALA A 2 15.86 -2.70 -5.86
C ALA A 2 16.45 -2.06 -4.59
N LYS A 3 15.94 -0.90 -4.18
CA LYS A 3 16.33 -0.19 -2.96
C LYS A 3 15.18 -0.22 -1.96
N ILE A 4 15.48 -0.45 -0.69
CA ILE A 4 14.47 -0.34 0.39
C ILE A 4 14.13 1.14 0.58
N ILE A 5 12.84 1.46 0.55
CA ILE A 5 12.31 2.80 0.86
C ILE A 5 11.82 2.85 2.30
N SER A 6 11.03 1.86 2.71
CA SER A 6 10.39 1.81 4.02
C SER A 6 10.07 0.36 4.37
N GLY A 7 10.05 0.06 5.66
CA GLY A 7 9.66 -1.25 6.19
C GLY A 7 8.91 -1.07 7.50
N ASP A 8 7.87 -1.87 7.69
CA ASP A 8 7.12 -1.98 8.93
C ASP A 8 7.03 -3.45 9.30
N GLU A 9 7.96 -3.89 10.16
CA GLU A 9 8.03 -5.26 10.66
C GLU A 9 6.75 -5.64 11.41
N SER A 10 6.11 -4.69 12.11
CA SER A 10 4.88 -4.96 12.87
C SER A 10 3.69 -5.30 11.97
N LYS A 11 3.77 -4.93 10.69
CA LYS A 11 2.75 -5.16 9.66
C LYS A 11 3.18 -6.19 8.62
N ASP A 12 4.41 -6.68 8.67
CA ASP A 12 5.02 -7.52 7.63
C ASP A 12 4.95 -6.86 6.23
N LEU A 13 5.28 -5.57 6.15
CA LEU A 13 5.24 -4.80 4.91
C LEU A 13 6.58 -4.11 4.62
N ALA A 14 6.97 -4.10 3.35
CA ALA A 14 8.11 -3.35 2.86
C ALA A 14 7.79 -2.68 1.53
N VAL A 15 8.27 -1.45 1.34
CA VAL A 15 8.21 -0.73 0.08
C VAL A 15 9.60 -0.66 -0.52
N LEU A 16 9.72 -1.12 -1.76
CA LEU A 16 10.96 -1.12 -2.51
C LEU A 16 10.84 -0.25 -3.76
N LYS A 17 11.91 0.46 -4.10
CA LYS A 17 12.04 1.20 -5.36
C LYS A 17 12.91 0.40 -6.32
N ILE A 18 12.35 0.11 -7.49
CA ILE A 18 13.09 -0.46 -8.61
C ILE A 18 13.61 0.71 -9.47
N PRO A 19 14.93 0.89 -9.63
CA PRO A 19 15.49 1.93 -10.49
C PRO A 19 15.34 1.52 -11.96
N VAL A 20 14.40 2.13 -12.67
CA VAL A 20 14.16 1.91 -14.11
C VAL A 20 13.71 3.21 -14.78
N ASP A 21 14.15 3.40 -16.03
CA ASP A 21 13.81 4.59 -16.84
C ASP A 21 12.61 4.36 -17.77
N LYS A 22 11.89 3.26 -17.58
CA LYS A 22 10.70 2.89 -18.35
C LYS A 22 9.50 2.65 -17.45
N LYS A 23 8.31 2.89 -18.00
CA LYS A 23 7.06 2.53 -17.33
C LYS A 23 6.98 1.00 -17.18
N LEU A 24 6.74 0.54 -15.95
CA LEU A 24 6.50 -0.87 -15.67
C LEU A 24 4.99 -1.17 -15.73
N PRO A 25 4.59 -2.40 -16.09
CA PRO A 25 3.24 -2.87 -15.82
C PRO A 25 3.00 -2.86 -14.30
N PHE A 26 1.77 -2.57 -13.91
CA PHE A 26 1.35 -2.55 -12.51
C PHE A 26 -0.03 -3.20 -12.38
N VAL A 27 -0.31 -3.75 -11.21
CA VAL A 27 -1.60 -4.35 -10.89
C VAL A 27 -2.60 -3.26 -10.51
N ARG A 28 -3.88 -3.42 -10.87
CA ARG A 28 -4.95 -2.55 -10.40
C ARG A 28 -5.28 -2.92 -8.95
N LEU A 29 -5.52 -1.91 -8.12
CA LEU A 29 -6.00 -2.14 -6.75
C LEU A 29 -7.51 -2.42 -6.80
N GLY A 30 -7.93 -3.50 -6.16
CA GLY A 30 -9.34 -3.81 -5.91
C GLY A 30 -9.78 -3.23 -4.56
N ARG A 31 -10.74 -3.90 -3.95
CA ARG A 31 -11.19 -3.63 -2.58
C ARG A 31 -11.17 -4.91 -1.79
N SER A 32 -10.89 -4.78 -0.49
CA SER A 32 -10.90 -5.89 0.45
C SER A 32 -11.98 -5.76 1.53
N ASN A 33 -12.57 -4.58 1.68
CA ASN A 33 -13.62 -4.29 2.67
C ASN A 33 -15.01 -4.82 2.31
N ASP A 34 -15.21 -5.28 1.07
CA ASP A 34 -16.46 -5.85 0.56
C ASP A 34 -16.35 -7.32 0.14
N LEU A 35 -15.23 -7.98 0.46
CA LEU A 35 -15.01 -9.40 0.14
C LEU A 35 -16.05 -10.30 0.80
N MET A 36 -16.67 -11.16 -0.01
CA MET A 36 -17.54 -12.22 0.47
C MET A 36 -16.79 -13.56 0.58
N ILE A 37 -17.08 -14.29 1.64
CA ILE A 37 -16.62 -15.68 1.78
C ILE A 37 -17.17 -16.50 0.61
N GLY A 38 -16.29 -17.28 -0.03
CA GLY A 38 -16.59 -18.08 -1.22
C GLY A 38 -16.22 -17.39 -2.54
N GLU A 39 -15.85 -16.11 -2.54
CA GLU A 39 -15.35 -15.47 -3.75
C GLU A 39 -14.07 -16.13 -4.25
N THR A 40 -13.99 -16.37 -5.56
CA THR A 40 -12.80 -16.95 -6.19
C THR A 40 -11.63 -15.98 -6.14
N VAL A 41 -10.48 -16.50 -5.73
CA VAL A 41 -9.22 -15.77 -5.66
C VAL A 41 -8.12 -16.49 -6.41
N ILE A 42 -7.13 -15.72 -6.86
CA ILE A 42 -5.96 -16.20 -7.57
C ILE A 42 -4.73 -15.72 -6.81
N ALA A 43 -3.86 -16.65 -6.40
CA ALA A 43 -2.57 -16.33 -5.80
C ALA A 43 -1.45 -16.52 -6.82
N ILE A 44 -0.53 -15.57 -6.89
CA ILE A 44 0.64 -15.64 -7.78
C ILE A 44 1.90 -15.50 -6.94
N GLY A 45 2.92 -16.31 -7.23
CA GLY A 45 4.20 -16.22 -6.56
C GLY A 45 5.31 -17.02 -7.22
N ASN A 46 6.41 -17.17 -6.49
CA ASN A 46 7.58 -17.94 -6.91
C ASN A 46 7.93 -18.99 -5.83
N PRO A 47 7.06 -19.99 -5.61
CA PRO A 47 7.28 -20.97 -4.57
C PRO A 47 8.52 -21.80 -4.90
N TYR A 48 9.43 -21.91 -3.92
CA TYR A 48 10.69 -22.66 -4.04
C TYR A 48 11.58 -22.32 -5.25
N GLY A 49 11.39 -21.16 -5.89
CA GLY A 49 12.19 -20.76 -7.05
C GLY A 49 11.76 -21.36 -8.39
N TYR A 50 10.60 -22.02 -8.47
CA TYR A 50 10.08 -22.63 -9.72
C TYR A 50 9.58 -21.62 -10.77
N ALA A 51 9.60 -20.32 -10.45
CA ALA A 51 9.15 -19.17 -11.23
C ALA A 51 7.66 -19.20 -11.66
N ASN A 52 6.94 -18.12 -11.39
CA ASN A 52 5.61 -17.81 -11.94
C ASN A 52 4.54 -18.90 -11.71
N THR A 53 4.36 -19.33 -10.47
CA THR A 53 3.26 -20.24 -10.12
C THR A 53 1.97 -19.46 -9.88
N VAL A 54 0.89 -19.97 -10.46
CA VAL A 54 -0.47 -19.46 -10.28
C VAL A 54 -1.30 -20.55 -9.61
N THR A 55 -1.97 -20.20 -8.52
CA THR A 55 -2.92 -21.07 -7.84
C THR A 55 -4.24 -20.34 -7.64
N SER A 56 -5.31 -21.09 -7.44
CA SER A 56 -6.66 -20.55 -7.26
C SER A 56 -7.38 -21.24 -6.13
N GLY A 57 -8.27 -20.51 -5.48
CA GLY A 57 -9.11 -20.99 -4.41
C GLY A 57 -10.24 -20.01 -4.17
N VAL A 58 -10.70 -19.91 -2.94
CA VAL A 58 -11.72 -18.96 -2.51
C VAL A 58 -11.27 -18.16 -1.28
N VAL A 59 -11.95 -17.06 -1.00
CA VAL A 59 -11.93 -16.42 0.31
C VAL A 59 -12.60 -17.39 1.30
N SER A 60 -11.83 -17.99 2.19
CA SER A 60 -12.34 -18.91 3.21
C SER A 60 -12.87 -18.18 4.44
N ALA A 61 -12.27 -17.03 4.78
CA ALA A 61 -12.70 -16.14 5.86
C ALA A 61 -12.06 -14.76 5.71
N VAL A 62 -12.61 -13.76 6.41
CA VAL A 62 -12.05 -12.42 6.55
C VAL A 62 -11.88 -12.06 8.02
N GLY A 63 -10.99 -11.12 8.33
CA GLY A 63 -10.80 -10.63 9.69
C GLY A 63 -10.06 -11.61 10.61
N ARG A 64 -9.16 -12.43 10.08
CA ARG A 64 -8.42 -13.43 10.88
C ARG A 64 -7.21 -12.81 11.57
N ASP A 65 -7.10 -13.09 12.86
CA ASP A 65 -5.92 -12.78 13.64
C ASP A 65 -5.11 -14.06 13.84
N ILE A 66 -3.82 -13.99 13.53
CA ILE A 66 -2.90 -15.11 13.67
C ILE A 66 -1.64 -14.67 14.41
N GLN A 67 -1.11 -15.59 15.20
CA GLN A 67 0.20 -15.46 15.79
C GLN A 67 1.22 -16.18 14.91
N VAL A 68 2.15 -15.43 14.32
CA VAL A 68 3.19 -15.97 13.42
C VAL A 68 4.50 -16.25 14.15
N ALA A 69 4.73 -15.57 15.27
CA ALA A 69 5.83 -15.85 16.20
C ALA A 69 5.43 -15.44 17.63
N GLU A 70 6.23 -15.82 18.64
CA GLU A 70 5.97 -15.40 20.02
C GLU A 70 5.90 -13.87 20.11
N GLY A 71 4.79 -13.34 20.63
CA GLY A 71 4.53 -11.90 20.71
C GLY A 71 4.22 -11.19 19.37
N PHE A 72 4.33 -11.86 18.22
CA PHE A 72 4.11 -11.24 16.91
C PHE A 72 2.80 -11.70 16.27
N TRP A 73 1.86 -10.75 16.15
CA TRP A 73 0.50 -10.97 15.68
C TRP A 73 0.23 -10.19 14.40
N LEU A 74 -0.28 -10.89 13.40
CA LEU A 74 -0.89 -10.30 12.23
C LEU A 74 -2.41 -10.34 12.41
N ARG A 75 -3.07 -9.22 12.10
CA ARG A 75 -4.49 -9.02 12.40
C ARG A 75 -5.30 -8.65 11.17
N GLY A 76 -6.57 -9.02 11.19
CA GLY A 76 -7.52 -8.64 10.15
C GLY A 76 -7.24 -9.29 8.79
N LEU A 77 -6.56 -10.43 8.75
CA LEU A 77 -6.13 -11.08 7.51
C LEU A 77 -7.30 -11.69 6.73
N ILE A 78 -7.12 -11.76 5.41
CA ILE A 78 -7.92 -12.60 4.52
C ILE A 78 -7.37 -14.02 4.63
N GLN A 79 -8.26 -15.01 4.80
CA GLN A 79 -7.92 -16.42 4.74
C GLN A 79 -8.36 -16.99 3.39
N THR A 80 -7.52 -17.82 2.79
CA THR A 80 -7.82 -18.53 1.53
C THR A 80 -7.36 -19.98 1.57
N ASP A 81 -8.04 -20.82 0.79
CA ASP A 81 -7.66 -22.20 0.51
C ASP A 81 -6.84 -22.35 -0.78
N ALA A 82 -6.60 -21.25 -1.50
CA ALA A 82 -5.66 -21.25 -2.61
C ALA A 82 -4.30 -21.74 -2.11
N PRO A 83 -3.67 -22.73 -2.78
CA PRO A 83 -2.38 -23.24 -2.32
C PRO A 83 -1.32 -22.13 -2.26
N ILE A 84 -0.86 -21.84 -1.04
CA ILE A 84 0.22 -20.89 -0.75
C ILE A 84 1.37 -21.67 -0.12
N ASN A 85 2.59 -21.45 -0.60
CA ASN A 85 3.81 -22.08 -0.11
C ASN A 85 4.91 -21.03 0.10
N PRO A 86 5.97 -21.33 0.87
CA PRO A 86 7.17 -20.49 0.93
C PRO A 86 7.65 -20.05 -0.46
N GLY A 87 7.79 -18.74 -0.66
CA GLY A 87 8.07 -18.12 -1.96
C GLY A 87 6.86 -17.44 -2.62
N ASN A 88 5.64 -17.64 -2.09
CA ASN A 88 4.47 -16.81 -2.43
C ASN A 88 4.37 -15.55 -1.56
N SER A 89 5.05 -15.51 -0.41
CA SER A 89 5.07 -14.33 0.48
C SER A 89 5.53 -13.08 -0.27
N GLY A 90 4.78 -11.99 -0.12
CA GLY A 90 4.93 -10.74 -0.89
C GLY A 90 4.26 -10.75 -2.27
N GLY A 91 3.79 -11.90 -2.74
CA GLY A 91 3.03 -12.04 -3.99
C GLY A 91 1.57 -11.61 -3.85
N PRO A 92 0.89 -11.32 -4.97
CA PRO A 92 -0.48 -10.82 -4.93
C PRO A 92 -1.51 -11.94 -4.69
N LEU A 93 -2.57 -11.59 -3.96
CA LEU A 93 -3.86 -12.26 -3.99
C LEU A 93 -4.83 -11.39 -4.81
N LEU A 94 -5.38 -11.96 -5.87
CA LEU A 94 -6.20 -11.27 -6.86
C LEU A 94 -7.64 -11.78 -6.85
N ASN A 95 -8.59 -10.90 -7.15
CA ASN A 95 -9.95 -11.33 -7.53
C ASN A 95 -10.00 -11.82 -8.99
N ILE A 96 -11.17 -12.27 -9.45
CA ILE A 96 -11.37 -12.76 -10.82
C ILE A 96 -11.17 -11.70 -11.91
N ASN A 97 -11.18 -10.41 -11.56
CA ASN A 97 -10.89 -9.31 -12.48
C ASN A 97 -9.39 -9.01 -12.60
N GLY A 98 -8.54 -9.73 -11.86
CA GLY A 98 -7.10 -9.49 -11.80
C GLY A 98 -6.73 -8.26 -10.97
N GLU A 99 -7.63 -7.82 -10.07
CA GLU A 99 -7.38 -6.70 -9.16
C GLU A 99 -6.81 -7.22 -7.85
N LEU A 100 -5.84 -6.49 -7.30
CA LEU A 100 -5.20 -6.81 -6.04
C LEU A 100 -6.16 -6.61 -4.88
N ILE A 101 -6.46 -7.70 -4.16
CA ILE A 101 -7.29 -7.68 -2.95
C ILE A 101 -6.49 -7.98 -1.68
N GLY A 102 -5.28 -8.52 -1.81
CA GLY A 102 -4.37 -8.69 -0.68
C GLY A 102 -2.94 -9.08 -1.07
N ILE A 103 -2.05 -9.12 -0.09
CA ILE A 103 -0.65 -9.55 -0.21
C ILE A 103 -0.46 -10.83 0.58
N ASN A 104 -0.08 -11.92 -0.08
CA ASN A 104 0.20 -13.19 0.57
C ASN A 104 1.33 -13.00 1.58
N THR A 105 1.12 -13.40 2.83
CA THR A 105 2.12 -13.22 3.92
C THR A 105 2.55 -14.55 4.50
N ALA A 106 1.58 -15.33 4.99
CA ALA A 106 1.83 -16.46 5.85
C ALA A 106 0.94 -17.66 5.48
N VAL A 107 1.33 -18.83 5.97
CA VAL A 107 0.55 -20.06 5.91
C VAL A 107 0.59 -20.73 7.27
N ARG A 108 -0.45 -21.50 7.60
CA ARG A 108 -0.41 -22.35 8.79
C ARG A 108 0.28 -23.66 8.42
N ALA A 109 1.56 -23.80 8.79
CA ALA A 109 2.39 -24.95 8.39
C ALA A 109 1.83 -26.33 8.81
N GLU A 110 1.01 -26.38 9.86
CA GLU A 110 0.39 -27.59 10.40
C GLU A 110 -0.96 -27.94 9.76
N ALA A 111 -1.44 -27.14 8.80
CA ALA A 111 -2.72 -27.33 8.13
C ALA A 111 -2.58 -27.18 6.62
N GLU A 112 -3.26 -28.04 5.87
CA GLU A 112 -3.34 -27.92 4.42
C GLU A 112 -4.37 -26.86 4.03
N ASN A 113 -4.07 -26.11 2.96
CA ASN A 113 -4.98 -25.12 2.37
C ASN A 113 -5.49 -24.06 3.37
N ILE A 114 -4.60 -23.59 4.25
CA ILE A 114 -4.84 -22.42 5.12
C ILE A 114 -3.73 -21.40 4.87
N GLY A 115 -4.00 -20.50 3.92
CA GLY A 115 -3.16 -19.36 3.58
C GLY A 115 -3.76 -18.05 4.08
N PHE A 116 -2.89 -17.06 4.33
CA PHE A 116 -3.28 -15.74 4.78
C PHE A 116 -2.68 -14.62 3.94
N ALA A 117 -3.48 -13.59 3.71
CA ALA A 117 -3.09 -12.38 3.01
C ALA A 117 -3.47 -11.11 3.78
N ILE A 118 -2.59 -10.11 3.74
CA ILE A 118 -2.86 -8.77 4.26
C ILE A 118 -3.85 -8.09 3.30
N PRO A 119 -4.99 -7.57 3.77
CA PRO A 119 -5.98 -6.91 2.90
C PRO A 119 -5.39 -5.68 2.17
N VAL A 120 -5.80 -5.47 0.91
CA VAL A 120 -5.31 -4.32 0.12
C VAL A 120 -5.67 -2.97 0.73
N ASP A 121 -6.84 -2.84 1.38
CA ASP A 121 -7.21 -1.58 2.03
C ASP A 121 -6.30 -1.31 3.24
N THR A 122 -5.93 -2.36 3.99
CA THR A 122 -4.93 -2.26 5.06
C THR A 122 -3.57 -1.86 4.50
N LEU A 123 -3.16 -2.42 3.36
CA LEU A 123 -1.93 -2.02 2.69
C LEU A 123 -1.95 -0.52 2.34
N ILE A 124 -3.04 -0.02 1.73
CA ILE A 124 -3.19 1.38 1.33
C ILE A 124 -3.08 2.31 2.53
N ASP A 125 -3.76 1.99 3.64
CA ASP A 125 -3.71 2.78 4.87
C ASP A 125 -2.29 2.84 5.43
N ASN A 126 -1.58 1.71 5.49
CA ASN A 126 -0.20 1.66 5.99
C ASN A 126 0.78 2.37 5.05
N LEU A 127 0.59 2.29 3.72
CA LEU A 127 1.45 2.97 2.74
C LEU A 127 1.48 4.48 2.96
N SER A 128 0.35 5.09 3.35
CA SER A 128 0.30 6.53 3.65
C SER A 128 1.28 6.91 4.78
N HIS A 129 1.39 6.08 5.82
CA HIS A 129 2.34 6.29 6.92
C HIS A 129 3.77 5.90 6.57
N MET A 130 3.95 4.83 5.78
CA MET A 130 5.26 4.32 5.38
C MET A 130 5.97 5.25 4.39
N LEU A 131 5.21 6.00 3.58
CA LEU A 131 5.73 6.86 2.52
C LEU A 131 5.79 8.35 2.91
N MET A 132 5.38 8.71 4.12
CA MET A 132 5.35 10.10 4.57
C MET A 132 6.75 10.75 4.44
N PRO A 133 6.94 11.78 3.57
CA PRO A 133 8.25 12.33 3.25
C PRO A 133 9.01 12.84 4.46
N GLU A 134 8.30 13.46 5.40
CA GLU A 134 8.89 13.97 6.64
C GLU A 134 9.50 12.86 7.51
N LYS A 135 8.87 11.67 7.54
CA LYS A 135 9.37 10.49 8.24
C LYS A 135 10.55 9.86 7.51
N LEU A 136 10.46 9.73 6.19
CA LEU A 136 11.46 9.05 5.38
C LEU A 136 12.75 9.86 5.19
N ARG A 137 12.65 11.17 5.01
CA ARG A 137 13.78 12.03 4.64
C ARG A 137 14.17 13.03 5.72
N ARG A 138 13.50 13.01 6.87
CA ARG A 138 13.70 13.98 7.96
C ARG A 138 13.61 15.44 7.47
N VAL A 139 12.73 15.66 6.50
CA VAL A 139 12.38 17.00 5.99
C VAL A 139 11.13 17.50 6.69
N ARG A 140 10.87 18.81 6.63
CA ARG A 140 9.66 19.42 7.19
C ARG A 140 8.97 20.22 6.10
N LEU A 141 7.80 19.77 5.66
CA LEU A 141 6.88 20.52 4.81
C LEU A 141 5.90 21.31 5.68
N GLY A 142 5.46 20.69 6.79
CA GLY A 142 4.47 21.22 7.71
C GLY A 142 3.04 21.06 7.25
N LEU A 143 2.76 20.11 6.36
CA LEU A 143 1.43 19.80 5.86
C LEU A 143 0.89 18.53 6.51
N VAL A 144 -0.34 18.59 7.01
CA VAL A 144 -1.13 17.40 7.30
C VAL A 144 -2.16 17.29 6.20
N MET A 145 -1.99 16.26 5.35
CA MET A 145 -2.89 16.01 4.23
C MET A 145 -4.06 15.14 4.67
N GLY A 146 -5.26 15.53 4.24
CA GLY A 146 -6.47 14.75 4.36
C GLY A 146 -6.73 13.87 3.13
N GLY A 147 -7.99 13.50 2.94
CA GLY A 147 -8.44 12.71 1.79
C GLY A 147 -8.63 13.54 0.51
N MET A 148 -8.88 12.83 -0.60
CA MET A 148 -9.35 13.47 -1.83
C MET A 148 -10.72 14.09 -1.61
N LYS A 149 -10.88 15.34 -2.05
CA LYS A 149 -12.13 16.10 -1.98
C LYS A 149 -12.49 16.61 -3.38
N LYS A 150 -13.78 16.64 -3.68
CA LYS A 150 -14.33 17.22 -4.91
C LYS A 150 -15.18 18.44 -4.59
N ILE A 151 -14.89 19.58 -5.22
CA ILE A 151 -15.65 20.83 -5.09
C ILE A 151 -15.91 21.36 -6.51
N GLY A 152 -17.18 21.33 -6.94
CA GLY A 152 -17.54 21.62 -8.33
C GLY A 152 -16.81 20.69 -9.30
N GLU A 153 -16.03 21.27 -10.22
CA GLU A 153 -15.22 20.53 -11.19
C GLU A 153 -13.82 20.16 -10.67
N PHE A 154 -13.39 20.74 -9.54
CA PHE A 154 -12.07 20.50 -8.97
C PHE A 154 -12.07 19.25 -8.10
N SER A 155 -11.03 18.44 -8.26
CA SER A 155 -10.74 17.28 -7.41
C SER A 155 -9.29 17.38 -6.97
N GLY A 156 -9.04 17.33 -5.67
CA GLY A 156 -7.70 17.50 -5.12
C GLY A 156 -7.58 17.01 -3.68
N LEU A 157 -6.37 17.05 -3.16
CA LEU A 157 -6.03 16.58 -1.83
C LEU A 157 -6.23 17.71 -0.81
N LEU A 158 -7.08 17.49 0.20
CA LEU A 158 -7.38 18.50 1.22
C LEU A 158 -6.17 18.72 2.15
N VAL A 159 -5.90 19.97 2.50
CA VAL A 159 -4.97 20.33 3.58
C VAL A 159 -5.74 20.40 4.89
N ASP A 160 -5.57 19.44 5.78
CA ASP A 160 -6.27 19.39 7.08
C ASP A 160 -5.68 20.40 8.06
N SER A 161 -4.36 20.52 8.11
CA SER A 161 -3.69 21.54 8.91
C SER A 161 -2.30 21.89 8.38
N VAL A 162 -1.84 23.08 8.75
CA VAL A 162 -0.50 23.59 8.43
C VAL A 162 0.23 23.95 9.71
N SER A 163 1.43 23.40 9.88
CA SER A 163 2.29 23.69 11.02
C SER A 163 2.85 25.11 10.92
N LYS A 164 2.70 25.91 11.98
CA LYS A 164 3.27 27.27 12.03
C LYS A 164 4.78 27.26 11.80
N THR A 165 5.27 28.29 11.10
CA THR A 165 6.69 28.52 10.72
C THR A 165 7.30 27.50 9.74
N SER A 166 6.50 26.55 9.26
CA SER A 166 6.92 25.56 8.26
C SER A 166 7.09 26.19 6.86
N PRO A 167 7.74 25.50 5.91
CA PRO A 167 7.75 25.94 4.52
C PRO A 167 6.35 26.19 3.95
N ALA A 168 5.39 25.30 4.19
CA ALA A 168 4.02 25.50 3.73
C ALA A 168 3.35 26.77 4.28
N ASP A 169 3.54 27.08 5.56
CA ASP A 169 3.02 28.30 6.21
C ASP A 169 3.67 29.57 5.62
N ARG A 170 4.96 29.50 5.25
CA ARG A 170 5.69 30.63 4.63
C ARG A 170 5.26 30.90 3.19
N GLU A 171 4.86 29.86 2.47
CA GLU A 171 4.31 29.96 1.11
C GLU A 171 2.80 30.27 1.11
N GLY A 172 2.20 30.49 2.29
CA GLY A 172 0.80 30.93 2.41
C GLY A 172 -0.25 29.81 2.31
N ILE A 173 0.17 28.55 2.32
CA ILE A 173 -0.76 27.41 2.34
C ILE A 173 -1.50 27.40 3.67
N SER A 174 -2.82 27.19 3.61
CA SER A 174 -3.72 27.22 4.75
C SER A 174 -4.55 25.94 4.87
N ALA A 175 -5.03 25.66 6.09
CA ALA A 175 -6.00 24.60 6.31
C ALA A 175 -7.28 24.89 5.50
N GLY A 176 -7.80 23.88 4.80
CA GLY A 176 -8.94 24.00 3.89
C GLY A 176 -8.55 24.15 2.42
N ASP A 177 -7.27 24.44 2.12
CA ASP A 177 -6.78 24.47 0.74
C ASP A 177 -6.85 23.07 0.10
N MET A 178 -6.89 23.02 -1.23
CA MET A 178 -6.85 21.79 -2.01
C MET A 178 -5.67 21.79 -2.97
N ILE A 179 -4.78 20.81 -2.82
CA ILE A 179 -3.67 20.59 -3.75
C ILE A 179 -4.19 19.76 -4.92
N LEU A 180 -4.24 20.36 -6.11
CA LEU A 180 -4.77 19.73 -7.32
C LEU A 180 -3.69 18.94 -8.08
N GLU A 181 -2.48 19.48 -8.13
CA GLU A 181 -1.36 18.93 -8.90
C GLU A 181 -0.01 19.31 -8.30
N ILE A 182 1.01 18.53 -8.64
CA ILE A 182 2.43 18.81 -8.35
C ILE A 182 3.21 18.61 -9.64
N ASP A 183 4.08 19.56 -9.99
CA ASP A 183 4.88 19.54 -11.23
C ASP A 183 4.02 19.24 -12.49
N GLY A 184 2.82 19.84 -12.57
CA GLY A 184 1.87 19.65 -13.67
C GLY A 184 1.20 18.27 -13.74
N ARG A 185 1.30 17.46 -12.67
CA ARG A 185 0.64 16.14 -12.58
C ARG A 185 -0.48 16.19 -11.56
N LYS A 186 -1.70 15.92 -12.04
CA LYS A 186 -2.89 15.78 -11.19
C LYS A 186 -2.68 14.71 -10.12
N LEU A 187 -3.04 15.04 -8.89
CA LEU A 187 -3.02 14.11 -7.78
C LEU A 187 -4.32 13.31 -7.74
N THR A 188 -4.21 11.99 -7.59
CA THR A 188 -5.38 11.11 -7.42
C THR A 188 -5.44 10.50 -6.02
N SER A 189 -4.37 10.62 -5.24
CA SER A 189 -4.29 10.14 -3.85
C SER A 189 -3.20 10.87 -3.05
N VAL A 190 -3.23 10.72 -1.73
CA VAL A 190 -2.13 11.13 -0.84
C VAL A 190 -0.83 10.38 -1.15
N ILE A 191 -0.93 9.14 -1.64
CA ILE A 191 0.23 8.34 -2.02
C ILE A 191 0.93 8.96 -3.23
N ASP A 192 0.18 9.45 -4.23
CA ASP A 192 0.76 10.18 -5.36
C ASP A 192 1.57 11.39 -4.89
N PHE A 193 1.00 12.16 -3.95
CA PHE A 193 1.66 13.30 -3.35
C PHE A 193 2.98 12.88 -2.68
N TYR A 194 2.96 11.85 -1.84
CA TYR A 194 4.18 11.36 -1.16
C TYR A 194 5.22 10.81 -2.12
N VAL A 195 4.82 10.03 -3.12
CA VAL A 195 5.73 9.50 -4.15
C VAL A 195 6.37 10.63 -4.95
N LYS A 196 5.60 11.67 -5.32
CA LYS A 196 6.13 12.87 -5.98
C LYS A 196 7.17 13.58 -5.13
N MET A 197 6.87 13.77 -3.85
CA MET A 197 7.79 14.39 -2.90
C MET A 197 9.07 13.59 -2.67
N MET A 198 9.04 12.27 -2.84
CA MET A 198 10.24 11.43 -2.76
C MET A 198 11.21 11.60 -3.94
N ASP A 199 10.71 11.99 -5.12
CA ASP A 199 11.52 12.20 -6.32
C ASP A 199 12.33 13.52 -6.23
N LYS A 200 11.91 14.49 -5.41
CA LYS A 200 12.54 15.82 -5.28
C LYS A 200 13.77 15.81 -4.39
N GLU A 201 14.67 16.78 -4.51
CA GLU A 201 15.79 16.99 -3.58
C GLU A 201 15.44 17.97 -2.43
N ILE A 202 16.19 17.92 -1.33
CA ILE A 202 15.99 18.85 -0.21
C ILE A 202 16.35 20.26 -0.68
N GLY A 203 15.41 21.20 -0.55
CA GLY A 203 15.57 22.59 -1.00
C GLY A 203 15.13 22.84 -2.45
N GLU A 204 14.71 21.80 -3.18
CA GLU A 204 14.07 21.95 -4.48
C GLU A 204 12.66 22.57 -4.32
N PRO A 205 12.29 23.57 -5.13
CA PRO A 205 10.93 24.09 -5.18
C PRO A 205 9.91 23.03 -5.62
N ILE A 206 8.66 23.17 -5.15
CA ILE A 206 7.52 22.28 -5.41
C ILE A 206 6.43 23.08 -6.11
#